data_AF-A0A8B6EWV3-F1
#
_entry.id   AF-A0A8B6EWV3-F1
#
_cell.length_a   1.000
_cell.length_b   1.000
_cell.length_c   1.000
_cell.angle_alpha   90.00
_cell.angle_beta   90.00
_cell.angle_gamma   90.00
#
_symmetry.space_group_name_H-M   'P 1'
#
loop_
_entity.id
_entity.type
_entity.pdbx_description
1 polymer ?
#
loop_
_entity_poly.entity_id
_entity_poly.type
_entity_poly.pdbx_seq_one_letter_code
_entity_poly.pdbx_strand_id
1 'polypeptide(L)'
;PYACVLGQIPNTDIYRDVKVYKEAQEFPRLKIFRFENAIFFVSVEHFRNTLYKCTINPRHLKTEISKAKMRAHNQREQQEVEYNIRNSSSNMDGGSMELAPIDLPEVTVNIPAIPYDIVILDCSTWSFIDSMGVKALTNVIKEYRDVEIDIYLAFCKAGVREMFEKTGFFDMLDREKLFPTIHDAVLHTFQAQKKDEPKTETSDDGGPSKNESEISPIATDGSSTDEGLANQAYEISERVNFESLQVTVEKENENKEEKTKMETKEQSHQNTQKVEDTGL
;
A
#
# COMPACT_ATOMS: atom_id res chain seq x y z
N PRO A 1 -0.41 -26.91 -0.12
CA PRO A 1 0.95 -26.37 -0.22
C PRO A 1 1.18 -25.33 0.87
N TYR A 2 2.41 -25.13 1.33
CA TYR A 2 2.66 -24.10 2.34
C TYR A 2 2.55 -22.70 1.71
N ALA A 3 1.97 -21.76 2.46
CA ALA A 3 1.81 -20.39 2.04
C ALA A 3 1.78 -19.49 3.27
N CYS A 4 2.38 -18.31 3.15
CA CYS A 4 2.54 -17.41 4.27
C CYS A 4 2.57 -15.95 3.82
N VAL A 5 2.36 -15.08 4.80
CA VAL A 5 2.64 -13.65 4.69
C VAL A 5 4.05 -13.43 5.22
N LEU A 6 4.85 -12.68 4.48
CA LEU A 6 6.23 -12.40 4.84
C LEU A 6 6.35 -11.02 5.49
N GLY A 7 7.19 -10.94 6.53
CA GLY A 7 7.66 -9.70 7.13
C GLY A 7 9.16 -9.57 6.98
N GLN A 8 9.67 -8.35 7.02
CA GLN A 8 11.10 -8.05 7.01
C GLN A 8 11.66 -8.24 8.42
N ILE A 9 12.84 -8.85 8.53
CA ILE A 9 13.63 -8.80 9.76
C ILE A 9 14.28 -7.40 9.83
N PRO A 10 14.10 -6.64 10.92
CA PRO A 10 14.59 -5.27 11.04
C PRO A 10 16.06 -5.13 10.63
N ASN A 11 16.38 -4.05 9.90
CA ASN A 11 17.74 -3.76 9.43
C ASN A 11 18.36 -4.77 8.46
N THR A 12 17.54 -5.57 7.78
CA THR A 12 18.03 -6.54 6.80
C THR A 12 17.15 -6.59 5.55
N ASP A 13 17.65 -7.18 4.47
CA ASP A 13 16.87 -7.56 3.28
C ASP A 13 16.23 -8.95 3.42
N ILE A 14 16.15 -9.49 4.65
CA ILE A 14 15.67 -10.85 4.92
C ILE A 14 14.17 -10.83 5.22
N TYR A 15 13.41 -11.60 4.43
CA TYR A 15 11.96 -11.76 4.58
C TYR A 15 11.60 -13.16 5.07
N ARG A 16 10.75 -13.24 6.10
CA ARG A 16 10.37 -14.51 6.77
C ARG A 16 8.88 -14.55 7.13
N ASP A 17 8.34 -15.75 7.31
CA ASP A 17 6.94 -15.93 7.74
C ASP A 17 6.75 -15.29 9.12
N VAL A 18 5.86 -14.29 9.17
CA VAL A 18 5.49 -13.55 10.38
C VAL A 18 4.91 -14.44 11.47
N LYS A 19 4.36 -15.61 11.11
CA LYS A 19 3.83 -16.59 12.07
C LYS A 19 4.92 -17.42 12.73
N VAL A 20 6.07 -17.56 12.07
CA VAL A 20 7.17 -18.42 12.52
C VAL A 20 8.26 -17.60 13.21
N TYR A 21 8.59 -16.43 12.67
CA TYR A 21 9.65 -15.55 13.17
C TYR A 21 9.01 -14.32 13.79
N LYS A 22 9.16 -14.16 15.11
CA LYS A 22 8.49 -13.09 15.89
C LYS A 22 9.04 -11.71 15.58
N GLU A 23 10.29 -11.65 15.13
CA GLU A 23 11.01 -10.46 14.74
C GLU A 23 10.60 -9.97 13.34
N ALA A 24 9.92 -10.79 12.54
CA ALA A 24 9.51 -10.42 11.19
C ALA A 24 8.32 -9.45 11.24
N GLN A 25 8.51 -8.25 10.70
CA GLN A 25 7.53 -7.18 10.73
C GLN A 25 6.95 -6.91 9.34
N GLU A 26 5.64 -6.72 9.29
CA GLU A 26 4.96 -6.33 8.06
C GLU A 26 5.07 -4.82 7.82
N PHE A 27 4.96 -4.42 6.56
CA PHE A 27 4.93 -3.01 6.20
C PHE A 27 3.50 -2.46 6.27
N PRO A 28 3.33 -1.20 6.74
CA PRO A 28 2.11 -0.46 6.49
C PRO A 28 1.88 -0.34 4.98
N ARG A 29 0.61 -0.37 4.56
CA ARG A 29 0.18 -0.21 3.16
C ARG A 29 0.71 -1.25 2.15
N LEU A 30 1.43 -2.28 2.59
CA LEU A 30 2.07 -3.25 1.71
C LEU A 30 1.97 -4.67 2.30
N LYS A 31 1.55 -5.64 1.47
CA LYS A 31 1.55 -7.07 1.83
C LYS A 31 2.54 -7.84 0.97
N ILE A 32 3.24 -8.80 1.57
CA ILE A 32 4.15 -9.71 0.87
C ILE A 32 3.64 -11.13 1.10
N PHE A 33 3.36 -11.86 0.01
CA PHE A 33 2.78 -13.20 0.07
C PHE A 33 3.66 -14.21 -0.67
N ARG A 34 3.93 -15.34 -0.02
CA ARG A 34 4.64 -16.48 -0.60
C ARG A 34 3.72 -17.68 -0.69
N PHE A 35 3.74 -18.36 -1.84
CA PHE A 35 3.08 -19.65 -2.06
C PHE A 35 4.09 -20.68 -2.55
N GLU A 36 4.33 -21.72 -1.77
CA GLU A 36 5.35 -22.74 -2.04
C GLU A 36 4.80 -23.87 -2.91
N ASN A 37 4.61 -23.58 -4.20
CA ASN A 37 4.37 -24.58 -5.23
C ASN A 37 4.56 -23.97 -6.63
N ALA A 38 4.63 -24.82 -7.65
CA ALA A 38 4.36 -24.39 -9.02
C ALA A 38 2.91 -23.93 -9.19
N ILE A 39 2.67 -23.04 -10.16
CA ILE A 39 1.35 -22.54 -10.51
C ILE A 39 0.88 -23.19 -11.80
N PHE A 40 -0.06 -24.13 -11.71
CA PHE A 40 -0.53 -24.87 -12.88
C PHE A 40 -1.97 -25.29 -12.67
N PHE A 41 -2.60 -25.88 -13.68
CA PHE A 41 -4.03 -26.20 -13.68
C PHE A 41 -4.57 -26.82 -12.36
N VAL A 42 -3.80 -27.67 -11.69
CA VAL A 42 -4.23 -28.31 -10.42
C VAL A 42 -4.07 -27.39 -9.21
N SER A 43 -3.03 -26.54 -9.19
CA SER A 43 -2.69 -25.73 -8.01
C SER A 43 -3.32 -24.33 -8.01
N VAL A 44 -3.80 -23.83 -9.15
CA VAL A 44 -4.30 -22.45 -9.30
C VAL A 44 -5.42 -22.10 -8.34
N GLU A 45 -6.36 -23.01 -8.10
CA GLU A 45 -7.48 -22.75 -7.18
C GLU A 45 -6.98 -22.62 -5.74
N HIS A 46 -6.07 -23.51 -5.34
CA HIS A 46 -5.48 -23.46 -4.00
C HIS A 46 -4.62 -22.20 -3.80
N PHE A 47 -3.82 -21.82 -4.81
CA PHE A 47 -3.06 -20.56 -4.82
C PHE A 47 -3.98 -19.36 -4.58
N ARG A 48 -5.03 -19.21 -5.41
CA ARG A 48 -5.97 -18.09 -5.33
C ARG A 48 -6.67 -18.01 -3.98
N ASN A 49 -7.24 -19.13 -3.53
CA ASN A 49 -8.00 -19.16 -2.27
C ASN A 49 -7.10 -18.84 -1.07
N THR A 50 -5.85 -19.28 -1.10
CA THR A 50 -4.89 -19.01 -0.02
C THR A 50 -4.39 -17.56 -0.05
N LEU A 51 -4.12 -17.01 -1.24
CA LEU A 51 -3.79 -15.59 -1.41
C LEU A 51 -4.90 -14.70 -0.85
N TYR A 52 -6.16 -14.96 -1.20
CA TYR A 52 -7.30 -14.14 -0.76
C TYR A 52 -7.54 -14.25 0.75
N LYS A 53 -7.24 -15.43 1.33
CA LYS A 53 -7.31 -15.64 2.78
C LYS A 53 -6.21 -14.92 3.54
N CYS A 54 -4.99 -14.89 3.00
CA CYS A 54 -3.82 -14.27 3.64
C CYS A 54 -3.76 -12.75 3.46
N THR A 55 -4.48 -12.23 2.48
CA THR A 55 -4.54 -10.80 2.17
C THR A 55 -5.99 -10.33 2.34
N ILE A 56 -6.66 -9.96 1.24
CA ILE A 56 -8.05 -9.56 1.17
C ILE A 56 -8.63 -10.21 -0.07
N ASN A 57 -9.89 -10.61 -0.01
CA ASN A 57 -10.57 -11.11 -1.19
C ASN A 57 -11.06 -9.91 -2.02
N PRO A 58 -10.44 -9.61 -3.18
CA PRO A 58 -10.80 -8.44 -3.97
C PRO A 58 -12.25 -8.50 -4.48
N ARG A 59 -12.79 -9.68 -4.73
CA ARG A 59 -14.18 -9.85 -5.21
C ARG A 59 -15.20 -9.41 -4.15
N HIS A 60 -14.92 -9.77 -2.89
CA HIS A 60 -15.77 -9.37 -1.77
C HIS A 60 -15.64 -7.86 -1.54
N LEU A 61 -14.41 -7.35 -1.53
CA LEU A 61 -14.15 -5.92 -1.37
C LEU A 61 -14.85 -5.08 -2.45
N LYS A 62 -14.75 -5.47 -3.72
CA LYS A 62 -15.45 -4.82 -4.85
C LYS A 62 -16.96 -4.75 -4.63
N THR A 63 -17.53 -5.85 -4.15
CA THR A 63 -18.97 -5.94 -3.86
C THR A 63 -19.37 -4.99 -2.73
N GLU A 64 -18.59 -4.93 -1.66
CA GLU A 64 -18.87 -4.05 -0.51
C GLU A 64 -18.69 -2.57 -0.85
N ILE A 65 -17.63 -2.21 -1.60
CA ILE A 65 -17.45 -0.85 -2.13
C ILE A 65 -18.63 -0.45 -3.03
N SER A 66 -19.06 -1.33 -3.93
CA SER A 66 -20.17 -1.02 -4.86
C SER A 66 -21.50 -0.82 -4.11
N LYS A 67 -21.79 -1.65 -3.11
CA LYS A 67 -22.98 -1.49 -2.25
C LYS A 67 -22.92 -0.19 -1.45
N ALA A 68 -21.75 0.16 -0.90
CA ALA A 68 -21.58 1.40 -0.15
C ALA A 68 -21.80 2.63 -1.04
N LYS A 69 -21.19 2.65 -2.24
CA LYS A 69 -21.38 3.73 -3.25
C LYS A 69 -22.85 3.86 -3.67
N MET A 70 -23.54 2.75 -3.90
CA MET A 70 -24.98 2.76 -4.25
C MET A 70 -25.85 3.33 -3.11
N ARG A 71 -25.58 2.95 -1.85
CA ARG A 71 -26.28 3.51 -0.69
C ARG A 71 -26.04 5.02 -0.56
N ALA A 72 -24.82 5.48 -0.80
CA ALA A 72 -24.48 6.90 -0.81
C ALA A 72 -25.28 7.67 -1.86
N HIS A 73 -25.34 7.14 -3.08
CA HIS A 73 -26.11 7.74 -4.17
C HIS A 73 -27.59 7.86 -3.82
N ASN A 74 -28.21 6.77 -3.38
CA ASN A 74 -29.64 6.76 -3.04
C ASN A 74 -29.96 7.70 -1.87
N GLN A 75 -29.07 7.81 -0.87
CA GLN A 75 -29.24 8.73 0.26
C GLN A 75 -29.16 10.20 -0.20
N ARG A 76 -28.22 10.51 -1.09
CA ARG A 76 -28.08 11.85 -1.66
C ARG A 76 -29.32 12.24 -2.48
N GLU A 77 -29.81 11.33 -3.33
CA GLU A 77 -31.05 11.56 -4.10
C GLU A 77 -32.26 11.79 -3.18
N GLN A 78 -32.39 11.02 -2.11
CA GLN A 78 -33.48 11.19 -1.13
C GLN A 78 -33.39 12.54 -0.42
N GLN A 79 -32.19 12.97 0.00
CA GLN A 79 -31.98 14.28 0.62
C GLN A 79 -32.29 15.43 -0.34
N GLU A 80 -31.90 15.33 -1.61
CA GLU A 80 -32.19 16.33 -2.64
C GLU A 80 -33.71 16.45 -2.87
N VAL A 81 -34.44 15.33 -2.91
CA VAL A 81 -35.91 15.34 -3.02
C VAL A 81 -36.57 15.95 -1.79
N GLU A 82 -36.17 15.56 -0.58
CA GLU A 82 -36.72 16.09 0.67
C GLU A 82 -36.48 17.61 0.80
N TYR A 83 -35.28 18.06 0.43
CA TYR A 83 -34.94 19.49 0.39
C TYR A 83 -35.83 20.28 -0.59
N ASN A 84 -36.00 19.78 -1.81
CA ASN A 84 -36.84 20.43 -2.82
C ASN A 84 -38.31 20.54 -2.39
N ILE A 85 -38.84 19.53 -1.68
CA ILE A 85 -40.20 19.57 -1.11
C ILE A 85 -40.31 20.63 0.00
N ARG A 86 -39.31 20.70 0.89
CA ARG A 86 -39.30 21.64 2.03
C ARG A 86 -39.29 23.09 1.55
N ASN A 87 -38.45 23.44 0.57
CA ASN A 87 -38.32 24.80 0.06
C ASN A 87 -39.48 25.23 -0.85
N SER A 88 -40.14 24.29 -1.52
CA SER A 88 -41.37 24.58 -2.29
C SER A 88 -42.54 24.98 -1.38
N SER A 89 -42.53 24.56 -0.12
CA SER A 89 -43.60 24.83 0.85
C SER A 89 -43.46 26.17 1.59
N SER A 90 -42.29 26.84 1.54
CA SER A 90 -42.04 28.11 2.24
C SER A 90 -42.30 29.38 1.42
N ASN A 91 -42.73 29.25 0.15
CA ASN A 91 -42.88 30.38 -0.79
C ASN A 91 -44.26 31.07 -0.79
N MET A 92 -44.93 31.17 0.36
CA MET A 92 -46.25 31.83 0.48
C MET A 92 -46.23 33.26 1.04
N ASP A 93 -45.06 33.89 1.25
CA ASP A 93 -45.00 35.33 1.58
C ASP A 93 -43.91 36.05 0.75
N GLY A 94 -44.33 37.12 0.07
CA GLY A 94 -43.67 37.74 -1.08
C GLY A 94 -42.46 38.61 -0.77
N GLY A 95 -41.44 38.07 -0.11
CA GLY A 95 -40.16 38.76 0.13
C GLY A 95 -39.06 38.26 -0.79
N SER A 96 -38.56 39.11 -1.68
CA SER A 96 -37.35 38.85 -2.48
C SER A 96 -36.14 38.72 -1.56
N MET A 97 -35.57 37.52 -1.42
CA MET A 97 -34.36 37.28 -0.64
C MET A 97 -33.28 36.63 -1.50
N GLU A 98 -32.07 37.17 -1.35
CA GLU A 98 -30.83 36.72 -1.97
C GLU A 98 -30.50 35.30 -1.51
N LEU A 99 -30.28 34.39 -2.47
CA LEU A 99 -30.02 32.97 -2.19
C LEU A 99 -28.59 32.81 -1.64
N ALA A 100 -28.47 32.63 -0.32
CA ALA A 100 -27.21 32.20 0.28
C ALA A 100 -26.83 30.78 -0.24
N PRO A 101 -25.53 30.50 -0.50
CA PRO A 101 -25.08 29.17 -0.90
C PRO A 101 -25.49 28.12 0.14
N ILE A 102 -26.10 27.05 -0.34
CA ILE A 102 -26.69 25.98 0.46
C ILE A 102 -25.57 25.04 0.89
N ASP A 103 -25.31 24.95 2.18
CA ASP A 103 -24.40 23.95 2.75
C ASP A 103 -25.21 22.67 3.03
N LEU A 104 -25.35 21.79 2.02
CA LEU A 104 -25.97 20.48 2.23
C LEU A 104 -25.09 19.67 3.18
N PRO A 105 -25.65 19.03 4.23
CA PRO A 105 -24.88 18.16 5.10
C PRO A 105 -24.24 17.04 4.29
N GLU A 106 -22.93 16.87 4.43
CA GLU A 106 -22.17 15.86 3.71
C GLU A 106 -22.70 14.45 4.03
N VAL A 107 -23.08 13.69 2.99
CA VAL A 107 -23.50 12.30 3.15
C VAL A 107 -22.27 11.45 3.45
N THR A 108 -21.97 11.27 4.73
CA THR A 108 -20.87 10.41 5.16
C THR A 108 -21.28 8.94 5.04
N VAL A 109 -20.78 8.24 4.03
CA VAL A 109 -20.94 6.79 3.91
C VAL A 109 -19.64 6.10 4.26
N ASN A 110 -19.71 5.13 5.16
CA ASN A 110 -18.57 4.32 5.54
C ASN A 110 -18.20 3.37 4.37
N ILE A 111 -17.32 3.82 3.48
CA ILE A 111 -16.71 2.99 2.44
C ILE A 111 -15.68 2.09 3.13
N PRO A 112 -15.69 0.77 2.87
CA PRO A 112 -14.68 -0.13 3.44
C PRO A 112 -13.27 0.39 3.14
N ALA A 113 -12.48 0.62 4.19
CA ALA A 113 -11.10 1.06 4.03
C ALA A 113 -10.27 -0.07 3.40
N ILE A 114 -9.53 0.27 2.35
CA ILE A 114 -8.56 -0.64 1.73
C ILE A 114 -7.33 -0.66 2.63
N PRO A 115 -6.89 -1.81 3.18
CA PRO A 115 -5.83 -1.87 4.19
C PRO A 115 -4.40 -1.75 3.64
N TYR A 116 -4.19 -1.97 2.35
CA TYR A 116 -2.90 -1.81 1.66
C TYR A 116 -3.09 -1.56 0.16
N ASP A 117 -2.15 -0.84 -0.46
CA ASP A 117 -2.19 -0.45 -1.87
C ASP A 117 -1.54 -1.51 -2.76
N ILE A 118 -0.62 -2.30 -2.20
CA ILE A 118 0.24 -3.18 -2.98
C ILE A 118 0.34 -4.56 -2.33
N VAL A 119 0.34 -5.59 -3.17
CA VAL A 119 0.67 -6.98 -2.84
C VAL A 119 1.87 -7.43 -3.66
N ILE A 120 2.98 -7.74 -3.00
CA ILE A 120 4.13 -8.39 -3.63
C ILE A 120 3.95 -9.90 -3.54
N LEU A 121 3.96 -10.59 -4.68
CA LEU A 121 4.00 -12.03 -4.75
C LEU A 121 5.45 -12.49 -4.87
N ASP A 122 5.89 -13.28 -3.90
CA ASP A 122 7.18 -13.94 -3.95
C ASP A 122 7.10 -15.24 -4.77
N CYS A 123 7.67 -15.18 -5.98
CA CYS A 123 7.72 -16.30 -6.92
C CYS A 123 9.00 -17.15 -6.78
N SER A 124 9.83 -16.94 -5.75
CA SER A 124 11.10 -17.66 -5.55
C SER A 124 10.95 -19.18 -5.50
N THR A 125 9.78 -19.70 -5.10
CA THR A 125 9.48 -21.13 -5.02
C THR A 125 8.75 -21.68 -6.23
N TRP A 126 8.33 -20.83 -7.18
CA TRP A 126 7.66 -21.28 -8.39
C TRP A 126 8.68 -21.95 -9.30
N SER A 127 8.61 -23.28 -9.40
CA SER A 127 9.50 -24.07 -10.26
C SER A 127 9.10 -23.98 -11.74
N PHE A 128 7.79 -23.94 -12.02
CA PHE A 128 7.23 -23.71 -13.35
C PHE A 128 5.83 -23.06 -13.24
N ILE A 129 5.35 -22.54 -14.37
CA ILE A 129 3.97 -22.11 -14.57
C ILE A 129 3.46 -22.59 -15.93
N ASP A 130 2.21 -23.06 -16.02
CA ASP A 130 1.57 -23.44 -17.30
C ASP A 130 0.63 -22.33 -17.81
N SER A 131 0.05 -22.51 -19.00
CA SER A 131 -0.85 -21.50 -19.60
C SER A 131 -2.12 -21.24 -18.76
N MET A 132 -2.63 -22.26 -18.06
CA MET A 132 -3.77 -22.10 -17.15
C MET A 132 -3.38 -21.35 -15.88
N GLY A 133 -2.16 -21.58 -15.40
CA GLY A 133 -1.49 -20.86 -14.32
C GLY A 133 -1.36 -19.39 -14.62
N VAL A 134 -0.82 -19.04 -15.80
CA VAL A 134 -0.73 -17.63 -16.22
C VAL A 134 -2.11 -17.01 -16.33
N LYS A 135 -3.08 -17.69 -16.96
CA LYS A 135 -4.46 -17.17 -17.08
C LYS A 135 -5.09 -16.91 -15.71
N ALA A 136 -4.89 -17.80 -14.74
CA ALA A 136 -5.37 -17.62 -13.38
C ALA A 136 -4.68 -16.43 -12.68
N LEU A 137 -3.36 -16.31 -12.81
CA LEU A 137 -2.60 -15.17 -12.27
C LEU A 137 -3.06 -13.84 -12.87
N THR A 138 -3.26 -13.79 -14.18
CA THR A 138 -3.82 -12.62 -14.87
C THR A 138 -5.19 -12.23 -14.33
N ASN A 139 -6.07 -13.20 -14.06
CA ASN A 139 -7.37 -12.91 -13.46
C ASN A 139 -7.23 -12.37 -12.03
N VAL A 140 -6.33 -12.95 -11.23
CA VAL A 140 -6.02 -12.44 -9.89
C VAL A 140 -5.58 -10.98 -9.96
N ILE A 141 -4.62 -10.64 -10.83
CA ILE A 141 -4.12 -9.26 -11.00
C ILE A 141 -5.25 -8.29 -11.37
N LYS A 142 -6.13 -8.68 -12.30
CA LYS A 142 -7.30 -7.86 -12.67
C LYS A 142 -8.24 -7.63 -11.49
N GLU A 143 -8.52 -8.67 -10.72
CA GLU A 143 -9.42 -8.57 -9.57
C GLU A 143 -8.87 -7.63 -8.50
N TYR A 144 -7.57 -7.67 -8.19
CA TYR A 144 -6.95 -6.71 -7.27
C TYR A 144 -6.95 -5.29 -7.85
N ARG A 145 -6.66 -5.12 -9.16
CA ARG A 145 -6.72 -3.82 -9.82
C ARG A 145 -8.12 -3.18 -9.77
N ASP A 146 -9.18 -3.98 -9.89
CA ASP A 146 -10.57 -3.52 -9.77
C ASP A 146 -10.92 -2.89 -8.41
N VAL A 147 -10.10 -3.13 -7.39
CA VAL A 147 -10.22 -2.56 -6.05
C VAL A 147 -9.02 -1.70 -5.68
N GLU A 148 -8.30 -1.18 -6.69
CA GLU A 148 -7.18 -0.25 -6.53
C GLU A 148 -6.01 -0.82 -5.71
N ILE A 149 -5.82 -2.14 -5.79
CA ILE A 149 -4.65 -2.82 -5.21
C ILE A 149 -3.76 -3.33 -6.35
N ASP A 150 -2.51 -2.90 -6.35
CA ASP A 150 -1.53 -3.32 -7.34
C ASP A 150 -0.82 -4.62 -6.93
N ILE A 151 -0.50 -5.47 -7.93
CA ILE A 151 0.29 -6.68 -7.72
C ILE A 151 1.67 -6.51 -8.33
N TYR A 152 2.70 -6.77 -7.53
CA TYR A 152 4.09 -6.83 -7.95
C TYR A 152 4.57 -8.28 -7.87
N LEU A 153 5.48 -8.66 -8.75
CA LEU A 153 6.07 -10.00 -8.79
C LEU A 153 7.56 -9.92 -8.48
N ALA A 154 8.05 -10.71 -7.53
CA ALA A 154 9.47 -10.80 -7.18
C ALA A 154 10.02 -12.21 -7.42
N PHE A 155 11.32 -12.33 -7.70
CA PHE A 155 12.03 -13.61 -7.87
C PHE A 155 11.46 -14.53 -8.97
N CYS A 156 10.93 -13.98 -10.06
CA CYS A 156 10.46 -14.80 -11.18
C CYS A 156 11.62 -15.46 -11.94
N LYS A 157 11.74 -16.79 -11.81
CA LYS A 157 12.75 -17.59 -12.51
C LYS A 157 12.61 -17.49 -14.04
N ALA A 158 13.72 -17.74 -14.76
CA ALA A 158 13.77 -17.63 -16.22
C ALA A 158 12.65 -18.40 -16.94
N GLY A 159 12.40 -19.66 -16.58
CA GLY A 159 11.32 -20.45 -17.20
C GLY A 159 9.91 -19.92 -16.92
N VAL A 160 9.70 -19.28 -15.77
CA VAL A 160 8.43 -18.59 -15.45
C VAL A 160 8.28 -17.34 -16.33
N ARG A 161 9.34 -16.54 -16.44
CA ARG A 161 9.37 -15.35 -17.31
C ARG A 161 9.18 -15.71 -18.78
N GLU A 162 9.78 -16.79 -19.26
CA GLU A 162 9.59 -17.28 -20.62
C GLU A 162 8.12 -17.63 -20.90
N MET A 163 7.42 -18.25 -19.94
CA MET A 163 5.99 -18.53 -20.08
C MET A 163 5.16 -17.24 -20.10
N PHE A 164 5.54 -16.22 -19.31
CA PHE A 164 4.89 -14.91 -19.36
C PHE A 164 5.01 -14.27 -20.75
N GLU A 165 6.20 -14.30 -21.37
CA GLU A 165 6.40 -13.80 -22.74
C GLU A 165 5.51 -14.56 -23.75
N LYS A 166 5.54 -15.89 -23.70
CA LYS A 166 4.81 -16.75 -24.66
C LYS A 166 3.30 -16.60 -24.60
N THR A 167 2.77 -16.12 -23.48
CA THR A 167 1.32 -16.05 -23.22
C THR A 167 0.77 -14.62 -23.29
N GLY A 168 1.61 -13.62 -23.63
CA GLY A 168 1.20 -12.21 -23.67
C GLY A 168 0.89 -11.65 -22.28
N PHE A 169 1.50 -12.19 -21.22
CA PHE A 169 1.24 -11.76 -19.85
C PHE A 169 1.55 -10.27 -19.63
N PHE A 170 2.59 -9.77 -20.28
CA PHE A 170 3.04 -8.39 -20.16
C PHE A 170 2.14 -7.37 -20.89
N ASP A 171 1.12 -7.81 -21.61
CA ASP A 171 0.06 -6.92 -22.10
C ASP A 171 -0.90 -6.50 -20.96
N MET A 172 -0.82 -7.18 -19.81
CA MET A 172 -1.67 -6.94 -18.64
C MET A 172 -0.91 -6.39 -17.44
N LEU A 173 0.31 -6.89 -17.19
CA LEU A 173 1.18 -6.43 -16.11
C LEU A 173 2.40 -5.73 -16.69
N ASP A 174 2.62 -4.49 -16.30
CA ASP A 174 3.79 -3.70 -16.70
C ASP A 174 5.09 -4.40 -16.24
N ARG A 175 6.14 -4.36 -17.07
CA ARG A 175 7.42 -5.02 -16.77
C ARG A 175 8.11 -4.41 -15.56
N GLU A 176 7.80 -3.14 -15.29
CA GLU A 176 8.22 -2.35 -14.14
C GLU A 176 7.66 -2.90 -12.83
N LYS A 177 6.64 -3.78 -12.87
CA LYS A 177 6.10 -4.48 -11.70
C LYS A 177 6.73 -5.86 -11.48
N LEU A 178 7.82 -6.17 -12.19
CA LEU A 178 8.61 -7.40 -12.08
C LEU A 178 10.00 -7.08 -11.50
N PHE A 179 10.31 -7.66 -10.34
CA PHE A 179 11.52 -7.33 -9.58
C PHE A 179 12.45 -8.54 -9.40
N PRO A 180 13.79 -8.31 -9.36
CA PRO A 180 14.75 -9.38 -9.12
C PRO A 180 14.59 -9.97 -7.72
N THR A 181 14.42 -9.12 -6.70
CA THR A 181 14.21 -9.52 -5.30
C THR A 181 12.94 -8.91 -4.71
N ILE A 182 12.51 -9.42 -3.55
CA ILE A 182 11.45 -8.77 -2.75
C ILE A 182 11.91 -7.38 -2.31
N HIS A 183 13.18 -7.23 -1.94
CA HIS A 183 13.69 -5.96 -1.42
C HIS A 183 13.62 -4.85 -2.47
N ASP A 184 13.98 -5.14 -3.72
CA ASP A 184 13.85 -4.18 -4.82
C ASP A 184 12.40 -3.74 -5.04
N ALA A 185 11.46 -4.70 -4.96
CA ALA A 185 10.04 -4.40 -5.07
C ALA A 185 9.57 -3.48 -3.94
N VAL A 186 9.99 -3.76 -2.70
CA VAL A 186 9.68 -2.94 -1.51
C VAL A 186 10.24 -1.52 -1.68
N LEU A 187 11.50 -1.37 -2.06
CA LEU A 187 12.12 -0.07 -2.29
C LEU A 187 11.39 0.74 -3.37
N HIS A 188 10.98 0.09 -4.47
CA HIS A 188 10.20 0.73 -5.52
C HIS A 188 8.87 1.28 -5.00
N THR A 189 8.16 0.55 -4.12
CA THR A 189 6.90 1.04 -3.54
C THR A 189 7.08 2.32 -2.73
N PHE A 190 8.15 2.41 -1.93
CA PHE A 190 8.42 3.60 -1.11
C PHE A 190 8.87 4.81 -1.92
N GLN A 191 9.60 4.59 -3.00
CA GLN A 191 9.99 5.67 -3.90
C GLN A 191 8.79 6.25 -4.67
N ALA A 192 7.83 5.41 -5.05
CA ALA A 192 6.60 5.86 -5.70
C ALA A 192 5.77 6.76 -4.79
N GLN A 193 5.61 6.39 -3.51
CA GLN A 193 4.87 7.21 -2.54
C GLN A 193 5.49 8.60 -2.32
N LYS A 194 6.81 8.75 -2.41
CA LYS A 194 7.49 10.05 -2.29
C LYS A 194 7.25 10.99 -3.47
N LYS A 195 6.86 10.48 -4.64
CA LYS A 195 6.57 11.33 -5.82
C LYS A 195 5.19 11.99 -5.75
N ASP A 196 4.28 11.44 -4.96
CA ASP A 196 2.90 11.93 -4.81
C ASP A 196 2.75 12.96 -3.67
N GLU A 197 3.82 13.25 -2.91
CA GLU A 197 3.84 14.38 -1.99
C GLU A 197 3.96 15.71 -2.76
N PRO A 198 3.07 16.70 -2.52
CA PRO A 198 3.16 17.99 -3.17
C PRO A 198 4.46 18.67 -2.77
N LYS A 199 5.30 18.99 -3.76
CA LYS A 199 6.49 19.82 -3.57
C LYS A 199 6.06 21.15 -2.95
N THR A 200 6.30 21.34 -1.65
CA THR A 200 6.32 22.69 -1.08
C THR A 200 7.46 23.44 -1.75
N GLU A 201 7.09 24.32 -2.68
CA GLU A 201 7.98 25.34 -3.22
C GLU A 201 8.42 26.25 -2.06
N THR A 202 9.58 25.96 -1.46
CA THR A 202 10.32 27.00 -0.75
C THR A 202 10.89 27.93 -1.83
N SER A 203 10.31 29.12 -1.87
CA SER A 203 10.81 30.28 -2.59
C SER A 203 12.19 30.63 -2.02
N ASP A 204 13.24 30.26 -2.74
CA ASP A 204 14.58 30.79 -2.50
C ASP A 204 14.72 32.07 -3.33
N ASP A 205 14.52 33.20 -2.66
CA ASP A 205 14.81 34.54 -3.14
C ASP A 205 16.32 34.73 -3.27
N GLY A 206 16.75 35.36 -4.37
CA GLY A 206 18.12 35.30 -4.84
C GLY A 206 19.13 36.18 -4.10
N GLY A 207 20.40 35.81 -4.21
CA GLY A 207 21.50 36.80 -4.22
C GLY A 207 22.89 36.25 -3.91
N PRO A 208 23.97 36.73 -4.57
CA PRO A 208 25.11 35.89 -4.96
C PRO A 208 26.45 36.28 -4.31
N SER A 209 27.39 35.34 -4.17
CA SER A 209 28.84 35.63 -4.32
C SER A 209 29.74 34.40 -4.36
N LYS A 210 30.34 34.21 -5.55
CA LYS A 210 31.79 34.11 -5.81
C LYS A 210 32.66 33.39 -4.77
N ASN A 211 33.25 32.27 -5.19
CA ASN A 211 34.67 32.25 -5.57
C ASN A 211 35.00 30.91 -6.26
N GLU A 212 35.20 31.00 -7.58
CA GLU A 212 36.07 30.08 -8.30
C GLU A 212 37.52 30.45 -7.94
N SER A 213 38.31 29.45 -7.55
CA SER A 213 39.76 29.51 -7.69
C SER A 213 40.18 28.37 -8.62
N GLU A 214 40.62 28.82 -9.78
CA GLU A 214 41.20 28.09 -10.89
C GLU A 214 42.32 27.12 -10.45
N ILE A 215 42.27 25.88 -10.95
CA ILE A 215 43.45 25.16 -11.42
C ILE A 215 43.08 24.51 -12.75
N SER A 216 43.72 24.98 -13.83
CA SER A 216 43.61 24.44 -15.18
C SER A 216 44.50 23.18 -15.36
N PRO A 217 44.24 22.36 -16.40
CA PRO A 217 44.59 20.94 -16.40
C PRO A 217 45.97 20.63 -17.00
N ILE A 218 46.66 19.63 -16.44
CA ILE A 218 47.73 18.92 -17.13
C ILE A 218 47.11 17.70 -17.80
N ALA A 219 47.12 17.70 -19.13
CA ALA A 219 46.73 16.57 -19.94
C ALA A 219 47.81 15.48 -19.92
N THR A 220 47.44 14.26 -19.56
CA THR A 220 48.04 13.00 -20.05
C THR A 220 46.99 11.89 -20.02
N ASP A 221 46.91 11.15 -21.13
CA ASP A 221 45.92 10.15 -21.51
C ASP A 221 45.78 8.93 -20.57
N GLY A 222 44.56 8.33 -20.52
CA GLY A 222 44.38 6.87 -20.43
C GLY A 222 43.50 6.27 -19.31
N SER A 223 42.26 5.87 -19.67
CA SER A 223 41.38 4.81 -19.11
C SER A 223 40.67 4.93 -17.74
N SER A 224 39.33 5.14 -17.80
CA SER A 224 38.18 4.46 -17.14
C SER A 224 38.35 3.76 -15.78
N THR A 225 37.46 3.86 -14.77
CA THR A 225 36.18 4.56 -14.54
C THR A 225 35.92 4.57 -13.03
N ASP A 226 35.42 5.69 -12.53
CA ASP A 226 35.28 6.12 -11.14
C ASP A 226 33.91 5.72 -10.51
N GLU A 227 33.56 4.43 -10.53
CA GLU A 227 32.26 3.93 -10.01
C GLU A 227 32.27 3.63 -8.49
N GLY A 228 33.43 3.71 -7.82
CA GLY A 228 33.57 3.31 -6.42
C GLY A 228 33.12 4.34 -5.38
N LEU A 229 33.29 5.63 -5.66
CA LEU A 229 33.06 6.69 -4.65
C LEU A 229 31.60 7.21 -4.66
N ALA A 230 30.93 7.19 -5.81
CA ALA A 230 29.52 7.56 -5.92
C ALA A 230 28.59 6.53 -5.24
N ASN A 231 28.91 5.24 -5.34
CA ASN A 231 28.15 4.17 -4.68
C ASN A 231 28.28 4.22 -3.15
N GLN A 232 29.44 4.62 -2.63
CA GLN A 232 29.65 4.74 -1.19
C GLN A 232 28.89 5.93 -0.60
N ALA A 233 28.84 7.06 -1.31
CA ALA A 233 28.02 8.22 -0.90
C ALA A 233 26.51 7.91 -0.97
N TYR A 234 26.08 7.13 -1.97
CA TYR A 234 24.68 6.70 -2.12
C TYR A 234 24.26 5.75 -1.00
N GLU A 235 25.07 4.72 -0.70
CA GLU A 235 24.81 3.77 0.39
C GLU A 235 24.74 4.45 1.77
N ILE A 236 25.59 5.44 2.03
CA ILE A 236 25.56 6.20 3.28
C ILE A 236 24.29 7.04 3.38
N SER A 237 23.86 7.66 2.27
CA SER A 237 22.62 8.44 2.24
C SER A 237 21.36 7.58 2.44
N GLU A 238 21.34 6.36 1.91
CA GLU A 238 20.22 5.43 2.12
C GLU A 238 20.19 4.87 3.55
N ARG A 239 21.35 4.53 4.14
CA ARG A 239 21.42 4.04 5.53
C ARG A 239 20.91 5.08 6.54
N VAL A 240 21.30 6.36 6.39
CA VAL A 240 20.84 7.45 7.27
C VAL A 240 19.32 7.69 7.14
N ASN A 241 18.78 7.53 5.93
CA ASN A 241 17.35 7.70 5.69
C ASN A 241 16.51 6.52 6.23
N PHE A 242 17.08 5.31 6.22
CA PHE A 242 16.45 4.09 6.74
C PHE A 242 16.40 4.05 8.27
N GLU A 243 17.48 4.46 8.95
CA GLU A 243 17.49 4.61 10.42
C GLU A 243 16.44 5.64 10.88
N SER A 244 16.30 6.74 10.14
CA SER A 244 15.30 7.79 10.43
C SER A 244 13.86 7.27 10.31
N LEU A 245 13.60 6.36 9.35
CA LEU A 245 12.28 5.73 9.17
C LEU A 245 11.98 4.69 10.25
N GLN A 246 12.96 3.86 10.64
CA GLN A 246 12.77 2.89 11.73
C GLN A 246 12.46 3.57 13.06
N VAL A 247 13.16 4.67 13.37
CA VAL A 247 12.89 5.48 14.56
C VAL A 247 11.46 6.03 14.55
N THR A 248 10.90 6.31 13.38
CA THR A 248 9.52 6.78 13.24
C THR A 248 8.51 5.66 13.49
N VAL A 249 8.76 4.46 12.94
CA VAL A 249 7.92 3.26 13.14
C VAL A 249 7.95 2.78 14.60
N GLU A 250 9.11 2.81 15.26
CA GLU A 250 9.25 2.46 16.67
C GLU A 250 8.43 3.42 17.57
N LYS A 251 8.52 4.74 17.33
CA LYS A 251 7.73 5.74 18.06
C LYS A 251 6.22 5.60 17.85
N GLU A 252 5.78 5.19 16.66
CA GLU A 252 4.36 4.92 16.41
C GLU A 252 3.88 3.64 17.13
N ASN A 253 4.74 2.63 17.24
CA ASN A 253 4.42 1.39 17.95
C ASN A 253 4.41 1.56 19.48
N GLU A 254 5.35 2.33 20.04
CA GLU A 254 5.35 2.69 21.46
C GLU A 254 4.09 3.48 21.84
N ASN A 255 3.70 4.45 21.02
CA ASN A 255 2.46 5.21 21.22
C ASN A 255 1.21 4.34 21.13
N LYS A 256 1.18 3.30 20.29
CA LYS A 256 0.07 2.34 20.22
C LYS A 256 0.02 1.45 21.46
N GLU A 257 1.16 0.95 21.94
CA GLU A 257 1.21 0.14 23.17
C GLU A 257 0.78 0.94 24.41
N GLU A 258 1.15 2.21 24.52
CA GLU A 258 0.70 3.07 25.62
C GLU A 258 -0.81 3.33 25.56
N LYS A 259 -1.36 3.54 24.37
CA LYS A 259 -2.82 3.71 24.17
C LYS A 259 -3.59 2.46 24.56
N THR A 260 -3.13 1.28 24.16
CA THR A 260 -3.75 0.01 24.54
C THR A 260 -3.66 -0.24 26.05
N LYS A 261 -2.53 0.11 26.70
CA LYS A 261 -2.39 0.00 28.17
C LYS A 261 -3.34 0.96 28.92
N MET A 262 -3.61 2.15 28.39
CA MET A 262 -4.58 3.08 28.99
C MET A 262 -6.03 2.57 28.87
N GLU A 263 -6.43 2.09 27.68
CA GLU A 263 -7.78 1.56 27.44
C GLU A 263 -8.08 0.31 28.30
N THR A 264 -7.09 -0.56 28.47
CA THR A 264 -7.23 -1.75 29.33
C THR A 264 -7.40 -1.37 30.81
N LYS A 265 -6.76 -0.27 31.25
CA LYS A 265 -6.84 0.24 32.62
C LYS A 265 -8.20 0.90 32.88
N GLU A 266 -8.74 1.65 31.93
CA GLU A 266 -10.10 2.22 32.00
C GLU A 266 -11.18 1.13 32.05
N GLN A 267 -11.07 0.08 31.23
CA GLN A 267 -12.02 -1.04 31.28
C GLN A 267 -11.95 -1.83 32.60
N SER A 268 -10.76 -1.96 33.21
CA SER A 268 -10.64 -2.57 34.53
C SER A 268 -11.30 -1.72 35.63
N HIS A 269 -11.21 -0.38 35.55
CA HIS A 269 -11.86 0.52 36.50
C HIS A 269 -13.38 0.50 36.38
N GLN A 270 -13.92 0.49 35.14
CA GLN A 270 -15.36 0.41 34.90
C GLN A 270 -15.97 -0.92 35.32
N ASN A 271 -15.23 -2.04 35.21
CA ASN A 271 -15.70 -3.33 35.71
C ASN A 271 -15.67 -3.42 37.23
N THR A 272 -14.72 -2.76 37.90
CA THR A 272 -14.64 -2.77 39.37
C THR A 272 -15.77 -1.93 39.99
N GLN A 273 -16.12 -0.79 39.39
CA GLN A 273 -17.27 0.02 39.82
C GLN A 273 -18.62 -0.65 39.57
N LYS A 274 -18.76 -1.47 38.52
CA LYS A 274 -20.01 -2.23 38.28
C LYS A 274 -20.26 -3.35 39.29
N VAL A 275 -19.20 -3.94 39.86
CA VAL A 275 -19.32 -5.01 40.86
C VAL A 275 -19.73 -4.46 42.23
N GLU A 276 -19.39 -3.20 42.54
CA GLU A 276 -19.81 -2.54 43.78
C GLU A 276 -21.28 -2.03 43.74
N ASP A 277 -21.83 -1.77 42.55
CA ASP A 277 -23.20 -1.28 42.38
C ASP A 277 -24.25 -2.39 42.20
N THR A 278 -23.83 -3.63 41.90
CA THR A 278 -24.70 -4.82 41.89
C THR A 278 -24.47 -5.65 43.15
N GLY A 279 -24.92 -5.11 44.30
CA GLY A 279 -24.90 -5.83 45.56
C GLY A 279 -25.64 -7.16 45.47
N LEU A 280 -24.87 -8.25 45.53
CA LEU A 280 -25.28 -9.61 45.90
C LEU A 280 -24.26 -10.15 46.90
#